data_AF-A0AAV7N606-F1
#
_entry.id   AF-A0AAV7N606-F1
#
_cell.length_a   1.000
_cell.length_b   1.000
_cell.length_c   1.000
_cell.angle_alpha   90.00
_cell.angle_beta   90.00
_cell.angle_gamma   90.00
#
_symmetry.space_group_name_H-M   'P 1'
#
loop_
_entity.id
_entity.type
_entity.pdbx_description
1 polymer ?
#
loop_
_entity_poly.entity_id
_entity_poly.type
_entity_poly.pdbx_seq_one_letter_code
_entity_poly.pdbx_strand_id
1 'polypeptide(L)'
;MYGHEKCMDMRDVWTREVFGHKKCMDTRGVWTREVFGHKKCMDMRDVWTEEVFGHKRCMDTRSVWTQEVYGHEKCLDTISVWIREMYGHEKCIDTRSVWTQEMYTHEKCLDT
;
A
#
# COMPACT_ATOMS: atom_id res chain seq x y z
N MET A 1 -12.17 -12.58 -8.62
CA MET A 1 -11.78 -13.88 -8.00
C MET A 1 -11.68 -13.67 -6.50
N TYR A 2 -12.48 -14.38 -5.69
CA TYR A 2 -12.27 -14.42 -4.24
C TYR A 2 -11.11 -15.37 -3.95
N GLY A 3 -10.02 -14.90 -3.35
CA GLY A 3 -8.88 -15.77 -3.11
C GLY A 3 -7.65 -15.12 -2.50
N HIS A 4 -6.58 -15.91 -2.41
CA HIS A 4 -5.28 -15.47 -1.93
C HIS A 4 -4.26 -15.53 -3.08
N GLU A 5 -3.76 -14.38 -3.52
CA GLU A 5 -2.72 -14.26 -4.54
C GLU A 5 -1.34 -14.07 -3.88
N LYS A 6 -0.31 -14.72 -4.42
CA LYS A 6 1.08 -14.57 -3.98
C LYS A 6 1.99 -14.33 -5.18
N CYS A 7 2.83 -13.31 -5.10
CA CYS A 7 3.89 -13.00 -6.06
C CYS A 7 5.23 -12.93 -5.32
N MET A 8 6.27 -13.54 -5.88
CA MET A 8 7.65 -13.54 -5.36
C MET A 8 8.63 -13.35 -6.51
N ASP A 9 9.76 -12.70 -6.24
CA ASP A 9 10.92 -12.59 -7.13
C ASP A 9 10.56 -12.13 -8.55
N MET A 10 9.64 -11.17 -8.64
CA MET A 10 9.13 -10.66 -9.90
C MET A 10 9.71 -9.28 -10.20
N ARG A 11 9.88 -8.98 -11.48
CA ARG A 11 10.23 -7.60 -11.87
C ARG A 11 9.04 -6.67 -11.66
N ASP A 12 7.93 -6.99 -12.32
CA ASP A 12 6.73 -6.17 -12.31
C ASP A 12 5.49 -7.06 -12.18
N VAL A 13 4.55 -6.66 -11.33
CA VAL A 13 3.24 -7.32 -11.21
C VAL A 13 2.15 -6.30 -11.49
N TRP A 14 1.30 -6.62 -12.45
CA TRP A 14 0.09 -5.83 -12.74
C TRP A 14 -1.14 -6.66 -12.43
N THR A 15 -2.01 -6.12 -11.59
CA THR A 15 -3.29 -6.76 -11.27
C THR A 15 -4.40 -5.74 -11.39
N ARG A 16 -5.45 -6.10 -12.11
CA ARG A 16 -6.63 -5.25 -12.24
C ARG A 16 -7.40 -5.22 -10.92
N GLU A 17 -7.95 -6.34 -10.50
CA GLU A 17 -8.81 -6.40 -9.31
C GLU A 17 -8.37 -7.54 -8.39
N VAL A 18 -8.35 -7.26 -7.09
CA VAL A 18 -8.13 -8.26 -6.04
C VAL A 18 -9.36 -8.30 -5.14
N PHE A 19 -9.98 -9.47 -5.00
CA PHE A 19 -10.98 -9.71 -3.96
C PHE A 19 -10.42 -10.74 -2.97
N GLY A 20 -10.14 -10.30 -1.73
CA GLY A 20 -9.51 -11.13 -0.71
C GLY A 20 -8.10 -10.65 -0.36
N HIS A 21 -7.11 -11.54 -0.43
CA HIS A 21 -5.75 -11.27 0.04
C HIS A 21 -4.73 -11.31 -1.10
N LYS A 22 -3.90 -10.29 -1.23
CA LYS A 22 -2.74 -10.29 -2.13
C LYS A 22 -1.47 -10.06 -1.34
N LYS A 23 -0.45 -10.88 -1.59
CA LYS A 23 0.88 -10.75 -1.02
C LYS A 23 1.93 -10.66 -2.13
N CYS A 24 2.71 -9.60 -2.16
CA CYS A 24 3.89 -9.47 -3.01
C CYS A 24 5.14 -9.36 -2.13
N MET A 25 6.23 -9.98 -2.58
CA MET A 25 7.53 -10.03 -1.92
C MET A 25 8.62 -9.92 -2.99
N ASP A 26 9.71 -9.24 -2.66
CA ASP A 26 10.91 -9.12 -3.52
C ASP A 26 10.55 -8.72 -4.96
N THR A 27 9.75 -7.67 -5.10
CA THR A 27 9.27 -7.20 -6.40
C THR A 27 9.70 -5.77 -6.65
N ARG A 28 10.23 -5.49 -7.84
CA ARG A 28 10.62 -4.11 -8.16
C ARG A 28 9.39 -3.20 -8.28
N GLY A 29 8.36 -3.60 -9.02
CA GLY A 29 7.16 -2.80 -9.24
C GLY A 29 5.87 -3.57 -9.02
N VAL A 30 4.92 -3.01 -8.27
CA VAL A 30 3.55 -3.54 -8.20
C VAL A 30 2.54 -2.46 -8.49
N TRP A 31 1.74 -2.71 -9.52
CA TRP A 31 0.60 -1.91 -9.90
C TRP A 31 -0.67 -2.69 -9.62
N THR A 32 -1.59 -2.09 -8.88
CA THR A 32 -2.91 -2.69 -8.64
C THR A 32 -3.96 -1.63 -8.84
N ARG A 33 -5.00 -1.93 -9.62
CA ARG A 33 -6.08 -0.98 -9.80
C ARG A 33 -6.93 -0.94 -8.54
N GLU A 34 -7.59 -2.05 -8.23
CA GLU A 34 -8.55 -2.12 -7.14
C GLU A 34 -8.22 -3.27 -6.18
N VAL A 35 -8.35 -3.00 -4.89
CA VAL A 35 -8.25 -4.02 -3.83
C VAL A 35 -9.48 -3.96 -2.95
N PHE A 36 -10.25 -5.04 -2.94
CA PHE A 36 -11.31 -5.31 -1.97
C PHE A 36 -10.80 -6.37 -0.99
N GLY A 37 -10.28 -5.93 0.16
CA GLY A 37 -9.71 -6.80 1.18
C GLY A 37 -8.32 -6.34 1.63
N HIS A 38 -7.33 -7.22 1.57
CA HIS A 38 -6.00 -6.98 2.13
C HIS A 38 -4.87 -7.10 1.10
N LYS A 39 -4.04 -6.06 0.98
CA LYS A 39 -2.80 -6.09 0.19
C LYS A 39 -1.60 -5.98 1.12
N LYS A 40 -0.66 -6.93 1.03
CA LYS A 40 0.63 -6.89 1.72
C LYS A 40 1.77 -6.85 0.70
N CYS A 41 2.64 -5.86 0.81
CA CYS A 41 3.84 -5.69 0.01
C CYS A 41 5.06 -5.69 0.94
N MET A 42 6.10 -6.44 0.61
CA MET A 42 7.37 -6.50 1.35
C MET A 42 8.52 -6.42 0.36
N ASP A 43 9.58 -5.71 0.71
CA ASP A 43 10.81 -5.60 -0.09
C ASP A 43 10.53 -5.11 -1.51
N MET A 44 10.02 -3.88 -1.58
CA MET A 44 9.54 -3.30 -2.83
C MET A 44 10.26 -2.02 -3.18
N ARG A 45 10.50 -1.80 -4.47
CA ARG A 45 10.90 -0.47 -4.92
C ARG A 45 9.68 0.43 -5.02
N ASP A 46 8.71 0.06 -5.85
CA ASP A 46 7.57 0.92 -6.19
C ASP A 46 6.25 0.15 -6.02
N VAL A 47 5.33 0.70 -5.23
CA VAL A 47 3.96 0.18 -5.06
C VAL A 47 2.96 1.26 -5.42
N TRP A 48 2.21 1.04 -6.50
CA TRP A 48 1.10 1.89 -6.90
C TRP A 48 -0.23 1.17 -6.73
N THR A 49 -1.20 1.85 -6.14
CA THR A 49 -2.57 1.35 -6.00
C THR A 49 -3.56 2.48 -6.30
N GLU A 50 -4.52 2.26 -7.19
CA GLU A 50 -5.56 3.27 -7.46
C GLU A 50 -6.49 3.32 -6.24
N GLU A 51 -7.17 2.21 -5.94
CA GLU A 51 -8.19 2.16 -4.89
C GLU A 51 -7.98 0.99 -3.93
N VAL A 52 -8.19 1.26 -2.64
CA VAL A 52 -8.20 0.25 -1.58
C VAL A 52 -9.48 0.37 -0.77
N PHE A 53 -10.29 -0.68 -0.80
CA PHE A 53 -11.38 -0.93 0.13
C PHE A 53 -10.94 -2.03 1.11
N GLY A 54 -10.40 -1.63 2.26
CA GLY A 54 -9.88 -2.55 3.27
C GLY A 54 -8.52 -2.12 3.81
N HIS A 55 -7.53 -3.02 3.77
CA HIS A 55 -6.23 -2.79 4.39
C HIS A 55 -5.07 -2.94 3.42
N LYS A 56 -4.19 -1.95 3.41
CA LYS A 56 -2.90 -2.01 2.72
C LYS A 56 -1.76 -1.98 3.73
N ARG A 57 -0.79 -2.88 3.56
CA ARG A 57 0.44 -2.90 4.34
C ARG A 57 1.65 -2.94 3.43
N CYS A 58 2.54 -1.97 3.59
CA CYS A 58 3.85 -1.90 2.95
C CYS A 58 4.94 -1.98 4.02
N MET A 59 6.02 -2.67 3.72
CA MET A 59 7.17 -2.89 4.59
C MET A 59 8.40 -2.93 3.71
N ASP A 60 9.47 -2.25 4.12
CA ASP A 60 10.72 -2.16 3.37
C ASP A 60 10.45 -1.68 1.93
N THR A 61 9.80 -0.54 1.81
CA THR A 61 9.35 -0.01 0.52
C THR A 61 10.00 1.34 0.22
N ARG A 62 10.56 1.51 -0.98
CA ARG A 62 11.08 2.83 -1.36
C ARG A 62 9.96 3.84 -1.62
N SER A 63 8.94 3.48 -2.39
CA SER A 63 7.87 4.41 -2.73
C SER A 63 6.52 3.74 -2.77
N VAL A 64 5.57 4.37 -2.08
CA VAL A 64 4.17 3.96 -2.01
C VAL A 64 3.31 5.10 -2.51
N TRP A 65 2.51 4.82 -3.53
CA TRP A 65 1.50 5.74 -4.06
C TRP A 65 0.14 5.08 -3.97
N THR A 66 -0.81 5.77 -3.33
CA THR A 66 -2.22 5.39 -3.31
C THR A 66 -3.07 6.58 -3.74
N GLN A 67 -4.02 6.37 -4.65
CA GLN A 67 -4.97 7.43 -4.96
C GLN A 67 -6.02 7.52 -3.86
N GLU A 68 -6.73 6.43 -3.57
CA GLU A 68 -7.85 6.44 -2.62
C GLU A 68 -7.78 5.25 -1.66
N VAL A 69 -7.99 5.54 -0.37
CA VAL A 69 -8.08 4.51 0.68
C VAL A 69 -9.37 4.68 1.47
N TYR A 70 -10.20 3.64 1.44
CA TYR A 70 -11.32 3.42 2.34
C TYR A 70 -10.97 2.28 3.29
N GLY A 71 -10.40 2.64 4.44
CA GLY A 71 -9.94 1.69 5.46
C GLY A 71 -8.58 2.05 6.04
N HIS A 72 -7.62 1.14 6.05
CA HIS A 72 -6.35 1.35 6.74
C HIS A 72 -5.14 1.18 5.83
N GLU A 73 -4.24 2.15 5.86
CA GLU A 73 -2.90 2.03 5.27
C GLU A 73 -1.85 1.98 6.38
N LYS A 74 -0.95 1.00 6.30
CA LYS A 74 0.21 0.90 7.20
C LYS A 74 1.49 0.80 6.39
N CYS A 75 2.41 1.73 6.62
CA CYS A 75 3.75 1.74 6.05
C CYS A 75 4.77 1.58 7.17
N LEU A 76 5.75 0.72 6.97
CA LEU A 76 6.91 0.54 7.84
C LEU A 76 8.17 0.60 6.97
N ASP A 77 9.21 1.26 7.47
CA ASP A 77 10.51 1.33 6.79
C ASP A 77 10.36 1.81 5.34
N THR A 78 9.68 2.95 5.19
CA THR A 78 9.29 3.48 3.89
C THR A 78 9.97 4.81 3.59
N ILE A 79 10.57 4.98 2.42
CA ILE A 79 11.21 6.27 2.10
C ILE A 79 10.16 7.33 1.75
N SER A 80 9.14 6.99 0.97
CA SER A 80 8.10 7.95 0.58
C SER A 80 6.72 7.31 0.48
N VAL A 81 5.75 7.96 1.11
CA VAL A 81 4.32 7.62 1.04
C VAL A 81 3.58 8.82 0.47
N TRP A 82 2.77 8.58 -0.56
CA TRP A 82 1.90 9.57 -1.16
C TRP A 82 0.48 9.02 -1.22
N ILE A 83 -0.47 9.75 -0.65
CA ILE A 83 -1.89 9.39 -0.62
C ILE A 83 -2.69 10.60 -1.09
N ARG A 84 -3.54 10.45 -2.11
CA ARG A 84 -4.43 11.56 -2.50
C ARG A 84 -5.53 11.71 -1.45
N GLU A 85 -6.33 10.68 -1.26
CA GLU A 85 -7.50 10.74 -0.38
C GLU A 85 -7.51 9.55 0.59
N MET A 86 -7.73 9.84 1.86
CA MET A 86 -7.89 8.83 2.90
C MET A 86 -9.15 9.02 3.74
N TYR A 87 -9.95 7.95 3.77
CA TYR A 87 -11.08 7.72 4.65
C TYR A 87 -10.79 6.52 5.56
N GLY A 88 -10.15 6.76 6.71
CA GLY A 88 -9.93 5.71 7.72
C GLY A 88 -8.70 5.92 8.59
N HIS A 89 -7.64 5.13 8.46
CA HIS A 89 -6.45 5.36 9.29
C HIS A 89 -5.15 5.13 8.54
N GLU A 90 -4.25 6.09 8.68
CA GLU A 90 -2.87 5.95 8.25
C GLU A 90 -1.98 5.68 9.45
N LYS A 91 -1.06 4.71 9.29
CA LYS A 91 0.04 4.53 10.22
C LYS A 91 1.36 4.39 9.47
N CYS A 92 2.25 5.33 9.71
CA CYS A 92 3.61 5.34 9.18
C CYS A 92 4.62 5.20 10.34
N ILE A 93 5.60 4.32 10.17
CA ILE A 93 6.66 4.05 11.15
C ILE A 93 7.98 4.01 10.36
N ASP A 94 8.99 4.75 10.82
CA ASP A 94 10.28 4.86 10.16
C ASP A 94 10.10 5.29 8.69
N THR A 95 9.22 6.27 8.51
CA THR A 95 8.87 6.81 7.19
C THR A 95 9.49 8.18 7.02
N ARG A 96 10.38 8.32 6.03
CA ARG A 96 11.11 9.58 5.81
C ARG A 96 10.22 10.72 5.31
N SER A 97 9.24 10.43 4.48
CA SER A 97 8.36 11.45 3.91
C SER A 97 6.96 10.88 3.68
N VAL A 98 5.97 11.59 4.22
CA VAL A 98 4.54 11.29 4.04
C VAL A 98 3.89 12.53 3.46
N TRP A 99 3.11 12.34 2.41
CA TRP A 99 2.25 13.37 1.85
C TRP A 99 0.85 12.81 1.69
N THR A 100 -0.12 13.49 2.30
CA THR A 100 -1.53 13.16 2.18
C THR A 100 -2.30 14.43 1.82
N GLN A 101 -3.06 14.43 0.71
CA GLN A 101 -3.78 15.63 0.26
C GLN A 101 -5.02 15.88 1.10
N GLU A 102 -5.85 14.86 1.24
CA GLU A 102 -7.12 14.92 1.97
C GLU A 102 -7.21 13.75 2.92
N MET A 103 -7.43 14.04 4.20
CA MET A 103 -7.64 13.03 5.22
C MET A 103 -8.87 13.37 6.06
N TYR A 104 -9.81 12.44 6.11
CA TYR A 104 -11.10 12.64 6.78
C TYR A 104 -11.15 12.04 8.19
N THR A 105 -10.00 11.58 8.71
CA THR A 105 -9.92 10.74 9.90
C THR A 105 -8.59 10.94 10.64
N HIS A 106 -7.78 9.89 10.89
CA HIS A 106 -6.60 9.94 11.75
C HIS A 106 -5.33 9.46 11.05
N GLU A 107 -4.26 10.23 11.21
CA GLU A 107 -2.89 9.89 10.85
C GLU A 107 -2.06 9.60 12.10
N LYS A 108 -1.15 8.63 12.03
CA LYS A 108 -0.08 8.47 13.02
C LYS A 108 1.25 8.18 12.35
N CYS A 109 2.17 9.14 12.41
CA CYS A 109 3.56 8.99 12.00
C CYS A 109 4.47 8.87 13.23
N LEU A 110 5.29 7.83 13.28
CA LEU A 110 6.36 7.66 14.26
C LEU A 110 7.69 7.59 13.52
N ASP A 111 8.65 8.38 13.97
CA ASP A 111 10.04 8.34 13.53
C ASP A 111 10.85 7.76 14.71
N THR A 112 11.67 6.73 14.49
CA THR A 112 12.50 6.08 15.52
C THR A 112 13.99 6.22 15.25
#